data_AF-A0A941RUV3-F1
#
_entry.id   AF-A0A941RUV3-F1
#
_cell.length_a   1.000
_cell.length_b   1.000
_cell.length_c   1.000
_cell.angle_alpha   90.00
_cell.angle_beta   90.00
_cell.angle_gamma   90.00
#
_symmetry.space_group_name_H-M   'P 1'
#
loop_
_entity.id
_entity.type
_entity.pdbx_description
1 polymer ?
#
loop_
_entity_poly.entity_id
_entity_poly.type
_entity_poly.pdbx_seq_one_letter_code
_entity_poly.pdbx_strand_id
1 'polypeptide(L)'
;MADGSIGSLTRSAESDLFDEEYQQQILAWAMEQVRHEFHTTTWQAFIDTSVNGRTIPDVSRELGMSPGSIYVARSRIIARLRAKVAECEEDL
;
A
#
# COMPACT_ATOMS: atom_id res chain seq x y z
N MET A 1 -38.25 13.91 -26.48
CA MET A 1 -37.12 13.22 -27.12
C MET A 1 -35.87 13.97 -26.66
N ALA A 2 -35.30 13.55 -25.51
CA ALA A 2 -34.09 12.72 -25.40
C ALA A 2 -32.91 13.39 -26.13
N ASP A 3 -31.78 13.76 -25.53
CA ASP A 3 -31.11 13.35 -24.30
C ASP A 3 -30.15 14.49 -23.94
N GLY A 4 -30.27 15.04 -22.73
CA GLY A 4 -29.42 16.10 -22.23
C GLY A 4 -28.99 15.72 -20.83
N SER A 5 -27.68 15.67 -20.59
CA SER A 5 -27.02 15.45 -19.29
C SER A 5 -26.49 14.04 -18.98
N ILE A 6 -25.91 13.32 -19.96
CA ILE A 6 -24.97 12.21 -19.66
C ILE A 6 -23.50 12.64 -19.74
N GLY A 7 -23.16 13.64 -20.57
CA GLY A 7 -21.76 14.01 -20.85
C GLY A 7 -20.97 14.72 -19.72
N SER A 8 -21.63 15.19 -18.65
CA SER A 8 -20.95 15.95 -17.57
C SER A 8 -20.63 15.12 -16.32
N LEU A 9 -21.28 13.97 -16.12
CA LEU A 9 -21.03 13.10 -14.96
C LEU A 9 -19.87 12.11 -15.22
N THR A 10 -19.60 11.79 -16.49
CA THR A 10 -18.57 10.81 -16.88
C THR A 10 -17.15 11.33 -16.69
N ARG A 11 -16.88 12.61 -16.94
CA ARG A 11 -15.50 13.15 -16.89
C ARG A 11 -14.92 13.18 -15.47
N SER A 12 -15.74 13.46 -14.45
CA SER A 12 -15.30 13.45 -13.05
C SER A 12 -15.10 12.03 -12.55
N ALA A 13 -16.05 11.12 -12.84
CA ALA A 13 -15.92 9.72 -12.43
C ALA A 13 -14.75 8.99 -13.14
N GLU A 14 -14.47 9.31 -14.41
CA GLU A 14 -13.33 8.75 -15.15
C GLU A 14 -11.99 9.28 -14.62
N SER A 15 -11.93 10.54 -14.19
CA SER A 15 -10.75 11.11 -13.51
C SER A 15 -10.52 10.45 -12.15
N ASP A 16 -11.57 10.26 -11.35
CA ASP A 16 -11.46 9.65 -10.02
C ASP A 16 -10.98 8.18 -10.13
N LEU A 17 -11.52 7.42 -11.09
CA LEU A 17 -11.08 6.05 -11.37
C LEU A 17 -9.63 5.98 -11.86
N PHE A 18 -9.23 6.92 -12.73
CA PHE A 18 -7.85 7.01 -13.21
C PHE A 18 -6.88 7.32 -12.06
N ASP A 19 -7.24 8.24 -11.16
CA ASP A 19 -6.43 8.58 -9.99
C ASP A 19 -6.29 7.38 -9.03
N GLU A 20 -7.38 6.62 -8.80
CA GLU A 20 -7.35 5.41 -7.97
C GLU A 20 -6.46 4.32 -8.56
N GLU A 21 -6.60 4.02 -9.86
CA GLU A 21 -5.76 3.03 -10.56
C GLU A 21 -4.29 3.44 -10.53
N TYR A 22 -4.01 4.73 -10.76
CA TYR A 22 -2.66 5.28 -10.68
C TYR A 22 -2.05 5.11 -9.28
N GLN A 23 -2.80 5.46 -8.23
CA GLN A 23 -2.37 5.27 -6.84
C GLN A 23 -2.10 3.80 -6.51
N GLN A 24 -2.95 2.89 -6.98
CA GLN A 24 -2.77 1.45 -6.80
C GLN A 24 -1.51 0.94 -7.50
N GLN A 25 -1.25 1.38 -8.73
CA GLN A 25 -0.07 1.01 -9.50
C GLN A 25 1.22 1.50 -8.85
N ILE A 26 1.26 2.76 -8.41
CA ILE A 26 2.43 3.30 -7.72
C ILE A 26 2.67 2.57 -6.39
N LEU A 27 1.62 2.30 -5.61
CA LEU A 27 1.77 1.56 -4.36
C LEU A 27 2.28 0.14 -4.62
N ALA A 28 1.76 -0.55 -5.62
CA ALA A 28 2.21 -1.89 -5.99
C ALA A 28 3.68 -1.90 -6.42
N TRP A 29 4.09 -0.93 -7.23
CA TRP A 29 5.49 -0.74 -7.60
C TRP A 29 6.36 -0.47 -6.36
N ALA A 30 5.95 0.45 -5.48
CA ALA A 30 6.70 0.76 -4.27
C ALA A 30 6.83 -0.47 -3.35
N MET A 31 5.78 -1.28 -3.23
CA MET A 31 5.83 -2.54 -2.47
C MET A 31 6.85 -3.52 -3.02
N GLU A 32 6.96 -3.67 -4.34
CA GLU A 32 7.95 -4.55 -4.95
C GLU A 32 9.38 -4.06 -4.68
N GLN A 33 9.63 -2.77 -4.82
CA GLN A 33 10.95 -2.19 -4.56
C GLN A 33 11.36 -2.33 -3.09
N VAL A 34 10.42 -2.05 -2.17
CA VAL A 34 10.69 -2.01 -0.73
C VAL A 34 10.79 -3.40 -0.13
N ARG A 35 10.10 -4.40 -0.67
CA ARG A 35 10.11 -5.79 -0.15
C ARG A 35 11.53 -6.32 0.08
N HIS A 36 12.41 -6.08 -0.89
CA HIS A 36 13.78 -6.63 -0.89
C HIS A 36 14.71 -5.94 0.12
N GLU A 37 14.31 -4.82 0.70
CA GLU A 37 15.08 -4.08 1.71
C GLU A 37 14.91 -4.65 3.13
N PHE A 38 13.96 -5.56 3.33
CA PHE A 38 13.63 -6.12 4.64
C PHE A 38 13.82 -7.64 4.67
N HIS A 39 14.13 -8.17 5.86
CA HIS A 39 14.10 -9.62 6.07
C HIS A 39 12.71 -10.19 5.76
N THR A 40 12.67 -11.40 5.21
CA THR A 40 11.43 -12.08 4.82
C THR A 40 10.42 -12.16 5.96
N THR A 41 10.86 -12.42 7.20
CA THR A 41 9.98 -12.48 8.38
C THR A 41 9.38 -11.12 8.74
N THR A 42 10.18 -10.05 8.67
CA THR A 42 9.73 -8.67 8.87
C THR A 42 8.71 -8.25 7.80
N TRP A 43 8.96 -8.60 6.54
CA TRP A 43 8.04 -8.37 5.44
C TRP A 43 6.73 -9.14 5.62
N GLN A 44 6.83 -10.44 5.97
CA GLN A 44 5.66 -11.28 6.24
C GLN A 44 4.80 -10.72 7.38
N ALA A 45 5.42 -10.28 8.48
CA ALA A 45 4.71 -9.66 9.59
C ALA A 45 3.95 -8.39 9.16
N PHE A 46 4.54 -7.58 8.27
CA PHE A 46 3.87 -6.42 7.71
C PHE A 46 2.68 -6.80 6.83
N ILE A 47 2.86 -7.72 5.87
CA ILE A 47 1.78 -8.18 4.98
C ILE A 47 0.62 -8.75 5.79
N ASP A 48 0.91 -9.63 6.74
CA ASP A 48 -0.11 -10.29 7.54
C ASP A 48 -0.92 -9.31 8.39
N THR A 49 -0.28 -8.31 8.97
CA THR A 49 -0.96 -7.38 9.88
C THR A 49 -1.57 -6.16 9.19
N SER A 50 -0.99 -5.71 8.07
CA SER A 50 -1.39 -4.47 7.40
C SER A 50 -2.25 -4.71 6.16
N VAL A 51 -2.06 -5.83 5.46
CA VAL A 51 -2.79 -6.17 4.24
C VAL A 51 -3.84 -7.25 4.53
N ASN A 52 -3.46 -8.33 5.21
CA ASN A 52 -4.37 -9.45 5.50
C ASN A 52 -5.22 -9.23 6.76
N GLY A 53 -4.98 -8.15 7.51
CA GLY A 53 -5.75 -7.79 8.71
C GLY A 53 -5.60 -8.76 9.89
N ARG A 54 -4.57 -9.61 9.90
CA ARG A 54 -4.30 -10.56 11.00
C ARG A 54 -3.89 -9.81 12.26
N THR A 55 -4.23 -10.37 13.42
CA THR A 55 -3.91 -9.75 14.70
C THR A 55 -2.41 -9.88 15.01
N ILE A 56 -1.83 -8.85 15.63
CA ILE A 56 -0.42 -8.86 16.04
C ILE A 56 -0.10 -10.02 17.00
N PRO A 57 -0.95 -10.37 18.00
CA PRO A 57 -0.69 -11.53 18.85
C PRO A 57 -0.60 -12.86 18.08
N ASP A 58 -1.44 -13.06 17.06
CA ASP A 58 -1.42 -14.30 16.25
C ASP A 58 -0.15 -14.38 15.41
N VAL A 59 0.18 -13.29 14.71
CA VAL A 59 1.38 -13.18 13.87
C VAL A 59 2.65 -13.27 14.71
N SER A 60 2.66 -12.67 15.91
CA SER A 60 3.75 -12.75 16.89
C SER A 60 4.07 -14.20 17.27
N ARG A 61 3.04 -14.97 17.61
CA ARG A 61 3.19 -16.38 17.98
C ARG A 61 3.66 -17.25 16.82
N GLU A 62 3.14 -17.01 15.61
CA GLU A 62 3.50 -17.79 14.42
C GLU A 62 4.92 -17.50 13.93
N LEU A 63 5.31 -16.23 13.86
CA LEU A 63 6.60 -15.82 13.32
C LEU A 63 7.72 -15.78 14.36
N GLY A 64 7.42 -16.05 15.64
CA GLY A 64 8.39 -15.98 16.74
C GLY A 64 8.89 -14.55 17.00
N MET A 65 8.11 -13.53 16.61
CA MET A 65 8.45 -12.12 16.74
C MET A 65 7.77 -11.53 17.98
N SER A 66 8.39 -10.56 18.65
CA SER A 66 7.69 -9.83 19.71
C SER A 66 6.66 -8.87 19.12
N PRO A 67 5.53 -8.58 19.79
CA PRO A 67 4.56 -7.59 19.31
C PRO A 67 5.21 -6.22 19.02
N GLY A 68 6.13 -5.78 19.88
CA GLY A 68 6.90 -4.54 19.69
C GLY A 68 7.72 -4.55 18.39
N SER A 69 8.37 -5.67 18.06
CA SER A 69 9.13 -5.79 16.80
C SER A 69 8.22 -5.72 15.56
N ILE A 70 6.98 -6.22 15.65
CA ILE A 70 5.99 -6.13 14.57
C ILE A 70 5.51 -4.68 14.38
N TYR A 71 5.27 -3.93 15.46
CA TYR A 71 4.94 -2.50 15.36
C TYR A 71 6.07 -1.69 14.71
N VAL A 72 7.32 -1.94 15.12
CA VAL A 72 8.50 -1.28 14.54
C VAL A 72 8.65 -1.64 13.06
N ALA A 73 8.47 -2.91 12.70
CA ALA A 73 8.49 -3.38 11.32
C ALA A 73 7.47 -2.61 10.46
N ARG A 74 6.21 -2.54 10.92
CA ARG A 74 5.14 -1.84 10.22
C ARG A 74 5.47 -0.36 10.03
N SER A 75 5.92 0.31 11.09
CA SER A 75 6.28 1.73 11.02
C SER A 75 7.40 1.99 10.00
N ARG A 76 8.46 1.18 10.01
CA ARG A 76 9.60 1.32 9.09
C ARG A 76 9.19 1.06 7.64
N ILE A 77 8.41 0.01 7.39
CA ILE A 77 7.98 -0.32 6.03
C ILE A 77 7.04 0.76 5.49
N ILE A 78 6.08 1.26 6.28
CA ILE A 78 5.18 2.36 5.85
C ILE A 78 5.98 3.62 5.53
N ALA A 79 6.94 4.00 6.38
CA ALA A 79 7.79 5.16 6.13
C ALA A 79 8.59 4.99 4.82
N ARG A 80 9.11 3.79 4.57
CA ARG A 80 9.89 3.49 3.38
C ARG A 80 9.04 3.47 2.11
N LEU A 81 7.83 2.90 2.16
CA LEU A 81 6.86 2.93 1.06
C LEU A 81 6.53 4.38 0.69
N ARG A 82 6.23 5.24 1.67
CA ARG A 82 5.98 6.66 1.42
C ARG A 82 7.15 7.36 0.73
N ALA A 83 8.37 7.11 1.20
CA ALA A 83 9.57 7.65 0.56
C ALA A 83 9.72 7.16 -0.88
N LYS A 84 9.48 5.87 -1.13
CA LYS A 84 9.59 5.28 -2.46
C LYS A 84 8.55 5.85 -3.44
N VAL A 85 7.32 6.05 -2.97
CA VAL A 85 6.26 6.73 -3.74
C VAL A 85 6.67 8.16 -4.10
N ALA A 86 7.18 8.93 -3.14
CA ALA A 86 7.63 10.30 -3.39
C ALA A 86 8.81 10.36 -4.39
N GLU A 87 9.78 9.44 -4.30
CA GLU A 87 10.86 9.32 -5.28
C GLU A 87 10.32 9.12 -6.72
N CYS A 88 9.26 8.31 -6.88
CA CYS A 88 8.64 8.08 -8.20
C CYS A 88 7.92 9.32 -8.75
N GLU A 89 7.35 10.14 -7.88
CA GLU A 89 6.66 11.37 -8.27
C GLU A 89 7.63 12.49 -8.64
N GLU A 90 8.83 12.51 -8.05
CA GLU A 90 9.89 13.49 -8.36
C GLU A 90 10.63 13.18 -9.67
N ASP A 91 10.66 11.91 -10.09
CA ASP A 91 11.33 11.45 -11.32
C ASP A 91 10.46 11.57 -12.60
N LEU A 92 9.21 12.03 -12.48
CA LEU A 92 8.26 12.27 -13.59
C LEU A 92 8.27 13.73 -14.08
#